data_AF-A0A846CEK5-F1
#
_entry.id   AF-A0A846CEK5-F1
#
_cell.length_a   1.000
_cell.length_b   1.000
_cell.length_c   1.000
_cell.angle_alpha   90.00
_cell.angle_beta   90.00
_cell.angle_gamma   90.00
#
_symmetry.space_group_name_H-M   'P 1'
#
loop_
_entity.id
_entity.type
_entity.pdbx_description
1 polymer ?
#
loop_
_entity_poly.entity_id
_entity_poly.type
_entity_poly.pdbx_seq_one_letter_code
_entity_poly.pdbx_strand_id
1 'polypeptide(L)'
;VVFREFNPFDLWIWLEFSTVPSSMEKEYVEEVFNSWFFLGKLGGFDAESLQVQEVGLEISYMDYDHNRADRSMMALMHNKGEFDYLGTWGRCWFDLGTSDAIALDILINSLQQLSKEYVHIERLLIGGQNEDWSIEEHRQSLFYEGQ
;
A
#
# COMPACT_ATOMS: atom_id res chain seq x y z
N VAL A 1 4.23 12.95 4.91
CA VAL A 1 3.96 12.16 3.69
C VAL A 1 4.33 13.00 2.49
N VAL A 2 5.06 12.44 1.53
CA VAL A 2 5.46 13.13 0.28
C VAL A 2 5.25 12.18 -0.89
N PHE A 3 4.52 12.63 -1.90
CA PHE A 3 4.39 11.92 -3.17
C PHE A 3 5.54 12.33 -4.10
N ARG A 4 6.11 11.36 -4.80
CA ARG A 4 7.13 11.56 -5.85
C ARG A 4 6.56 11.08 -7.19
N GLU A 5 7.41 10.65 -8.12
CA GLU A 5 6.97 10.04 -9.38
C GLU A 5 6.16 8.78 -9.09
N PHE A 6 4.85 8.85 -9.36
CA PHE A 6 3.91 7.79 -9.05
C PHE A 6 3.63 6.94 -10.29
N ASN A 7 3.92 5.65 -10.19
CA ASN A 7 3.52 4.64 -11.17
C ASN A 7 2.80 3.51 -10.42
N PRO A 8 1.50 3.27 -10.64
CA PRO A 8 0.76 2.25 -9.89
C PRO A 8 1.27 0.83 -10.17
N PHE A 9 1.89 0.57 -11.33
CA PHE A 9 2.42 -0.74 -11.69
C PHE A 9 3.87 -0.97 -11.24
N ASP A 10 4.53 0.08 -10.75
CA ASP A 10 5.91 0.04 -10.28
C ASP A 10 6.09 1.02 -9.11
N LEU A 11 5.35 0.75 -8.02
CA LEU A 11 5.28 1.68 -6.90
C LEU A 11 6.24 1.27 -5.79
N TRP A 12 7.22 2.12 -5.53
CA TRP A 12 8.03 2.04 -4.32
C TRP A 12 7.43 2.88 -3.20
N ILE A 13 7.27 2.28 -2.02
CA ILE A 13 6.86 2.98 -0.81
C ILE A 13 8.01 2.91 0.19
N TRP A 14 8.37 4.06 0.76
CA TRP A 14 9.52 4.21 1.65
C TRP A 14 9.10 4.78 2.99
N LEU A 15 9.68 4.24 4.04
CA LEU A 15 9.51 4.66 5.42
C LEU A 15 10.87 5.05 5.99
N GLU A 16 10.96 6.25 6.55
CA GLU A 16 12.06 6.61 7.43
C GLU A 16 11.57 6.62 8.86
N PHE A 17 12.30 5.93 9.73
CA PHE A 17 12.05 5.84 11.15
C PHE A 17 13.01 6.78 11.92
N SER A 18 12.61 7.27 13.09
CA SER A 18 13.52 8.11 13.91
C SER A 18 14.76 7.36 14.40
N THR A 19 14.65 6.04 14.52
CA THR A 19 15.72 5.14 14.95
C THR A 19 15.63 3.84 14.16
N VAL A 20 16.71 3.05 14.16
CA VAL A 20 16.69 1.72 13.54
C VAL A 20 15.57 0.89 14.18
N PRO A 21 14.56 0.43 13.42
CA PRO A 21 13.44 -0.29 14.00
C PRO A 21 13.88 -1.67 14.51
N SER A 22 13.36 -2.06 15.66
CA SER A 22 13.48 -3.40 16.23
C SER A 22 12.72 -4.44 15.39
N SER A 23 12.99 -5.73 15.62
CA SER A 23 12.30 -6.81 14.91
C SER A 23 10.78 -6.75 15.09
N MET A 24 10.30 -6.44 16.30
CA MET A 24 8.87 -6.32 16.59
C MET A 24 8.23 -5.15 15.84
N GLU A 25 8.90 -3.99 15.78
CA GLU A 25 8.41 -2.83 15.03
C GLU A 25 8.33 -3.13 13.52
N LYS A 26 9.30 -3.87 12.98
CA LYS A 26 9.28 -4.33 11.58
C LYS A 26 8.10 -5.25 11.32
N GLU A 27 7.83 -6.21 12.22
CA GLU A 27 6.66 -7.09 12.12
C GLU A 27 5.35 -6.30 12.08
N TYR A 28 5.19 -5.26 12.91
CA TYR A 28 3.99 -4.42 12.85
C TYR A 28 3.85 -3.65 11.54
N VAL A 29 4.95 -3.09 11.02
CA VAL A 29 4.96 -2.41 9.72
C VAL A 29 4.55 -3.38 8.63
N GLU A 30 5.22 -4.52 8.54
CA GLU A 30 4.96 -5.54 7.52
C GLU A 30 3.53 -6.05 7.58
N GLU A 31 2.98 -6.26 8.78
CA GLU A 31 1.61 -6.72 8.95
C GLU A 31 0.58 -5.72 8.43
N VAL A 32 0.79 -4.40 8.65
CA VAL A 32 -0.07 -3.35 8.08
C VAL A 32 -0.07 -3.43 6.55
N PHE A 33 1.11 -3.55 5.92
CA PHE A 33 1.21 -3.64 4.47
C PHE A 33 0.69 -4.97 3.91
N ASN A 34 0.92 -6.08 4.59
CA ASN A 34 0.42 -7.39 4.19
C ASN A 34 -1.11 -7.44 4.23
N SER A 35 -1.70 -6.92 5.31
CA SER A 35 -3.15 -6.80 5.46
C SER A 35 -3.76 -5.87 4.41
N TRP A 36 -3.17 -4.69 4.22
CA TRP A 36 -3.59 -3.73 3.20
C TRP A 36 -3.53 -4.33 1.79
N PHE A 37 -2.40 -4.92 1.42
CA PHE A 37 -2.23 -5.55 0.11
C PHE A 37 -3.21 -6.71 -0.09
N PHE A 38 -3.43 -7.53 0.93
CA PHE A 38 -4.35 -8.67 0.84
C PHE A 38 -5.78 -8.21 0.57
N LEU A 39 -6.25 -7.16 1.25
CA LEU A 39 -7.55 -6.54 0.96
C LEU A 39 -7.63 -6.02 -0.48
N GLY A 40 -6.59 -5.33 -0.96
CA GLY A 40 -6.53 -4.83 -2.34
C GLY A 40 -6.50 -5.93 -3.40
N LYS A 41 -5.84 -7.06 -3.11
CA LYS A 41 -5.81 -8.24 -3.99
C LYS A 41 -7.18 -8.93 -4.10
N LEU A 42 -8.07 -8.68 -3.15
CA LEU A 42 -9.44 -9.18 -3.13
C LEU A 42 -10.47 -8.14 -3.63
N GLY A 43 -10.02 -6.99 -4.12
CA GLY A 43 -10.90 -5.93 -4.63
C GLY A 43 -11.51 -5.04 -3.54
N GLY A 44 -10.99 -5.10 -2.30
CA GLY A 44 -11.51 -4.31 -1.18
C GLY A 44 -11.37 -2.79 -1.32
N PHE A 45 -10.63 -2.33 -2.34
CA PHE A 45 -10.45 -0.91 -2.65
C PHE A 45 -11.03 -0.52 -4.01
N ASP A 46 -11.98 -1.30 -4.53
CA ASP A 46 -12.76 -0.95 -5.72
C ASP A 46 -13.80 0.11 -5.36
N ALA A 47 -13.60 1.34 -5.83
CA ALA A 47 -14.46 2.47 -5.55
C ALA A 47 -15.90 2.26 -6.05
N GLU A 48 -16.10 1.54 -7.16
CA GLU A 48 -17.41 1.23 -7.71
C GLU A 48 -18.23 0.28 -6.81
N SER A 49 -17.55 -0.39 -5.87
CA SER A 49 -18.17 -1.27 -4.88
C SER A 49 -18.54 -0.57 -3.56
N LEU A 50 -18.15 0.69 -3.35
CA LEU A 50 -18.28 1.41 -2.08
C LEU A 50 -19.69 2.00 -1.83
N GLN A 51 -20.73 1.15 -1.90
CA GLN A 51 -22.13 1.60 -1.82
C GLN A 51 -22.44 2.33 -0.50
N VAL A 52 -21.91 1.83 0.62
CA VAL A 52 -22.11 2.45 1.95
C VAL A 52 -21.55 3.87 1.98
N GLN A 53 -20.43 4.10 1.30
CA GLN A 53 -19.83 5.42 1.18
C GLN A 53 -20.70 6.37 0.34
N GLU A 54 -21.31 5.86 -0.73
CA GLU A 54 -22.19 6.65 -1.61
C GLU A 54 -23.49 7.09 -0.93
N VAL A 55 -24.07 6.24 -0.09
CA VAL A 55 -25.29 6.55 0.67
C VAL A 55 -25.06 7.67 1.70
N GLY A 56 -23.83 7.82 2.18
CA GLY A 56 -23.45 8.92 3.06
C GLY A 56 -24.13 8.85 4.43
N LEU A 57 -25.10 9.72 4.71
CA LEU A 57 -25.71 9.85 6.04
C LEU A 57 -26.89 8.89 6.28
N GLU A 58 -27.54 8.40 5.22
CA GLU A 58 -28.77 7.58 5.31
C GLU A 58 -28.47 6.08 5.29
N ILE A 59 -27.48 5.65 6.07
CA ILE A 59 -27.03 4.24 6.10
C ILE A 59 -28.11 3.30 6.66
N SER A 60 -29.00 3.82 7.51
CA SER A 60 -30.04 3.01 8.15
C SER A 60 -31.00 2.43 7.11
N TYR A 61 -31.17 1.09 7.16
CA TYR A 61 -32.03 0.34 6.23
C TYR A 61 -31.60 0.40 4.76
N MET A 62 -30.33 0.70 4.49
CA MET A 62 -29.76 0.60 3.15
C MET A 62 -29.83 -0.86 2.64
N ASP A 63 -30.38 -1.03 1.44
CA ASP A 63 -30.27 -2.27 0.68
C ASP A 63 -28.93 -2.31 -0.07
N TYR A 64 -28.14 -3.37 0.14
CA TYR A 64 -26.85 -3.54 -0.52
C TYR A 64 -26.97 -4.47 -1.74
N ASP A 65 -26.56 -4.01 -2.93
CA ASP A 65 -26.58 -4.84 -4.15
C ASP A 65 -25.28 -5.67 -4.24
N HIS A 66 -25.35 -6.94 -3.85
CA HIS A 66 -24.22 -7.87 -3.94
C HIS A 66 -23.71 -8.10 -5.37
N ASN A 67 -24.54 -7.88 -6.38
CA ASN A 67 -24.19 -8.13 -7.78
C ASN A 67 -23.68 -6.86 -8.48
N ARG A 68 -23.50 -5.76 -7.75
CA ARG A 68 -23.01 -4.50 -8.35
C ARG A 68 -21.58 -4.63 -8.85
N ALA A 69 -20.71 -5.25 -8.06
CA ALA A 69 -19.31 -5.48 -8.43
C ALA A 69 -19.17 -6.41 -9.65
N ASP A 70 -20.10 -7.35 -9.85
CA ASP A 70 -20.11 -8.23 -11.03
C ASP A 70 -20.44 -7.49 -12.34
N ARG A 71 -20.92 -6.24 -12.25
CA ARG A 71 -21.27 -5.41 -13.42
C ARG A 71 -20.14 -4.48 -13.85
N SER A 72 -19.06 -4.37 -13.07
CA SER A 72 -17.86 -3.60 -13.41
C SER A 72 -16.64 -4.52 -13.55
N MET A 73 -15.57 -3.99 -14.15
CA MET A 73 -14.27 -4.65 -14.09
C MET A 73 -13.68 -4.42 -12.70
N MET A 74 -13.37 -5.52 -12.00
CA MET A 74 -12.84 -5.46 -10.64
C MET A 74 -11.50 -4.71 -10.58
N ALA A 75 -11.39 -3.77 -9.65
CA ALA A 75 -10.15 -3.06 -9.35
C ALA A 75 -9.27 -3.89 -8.38
N LEU A 76 -8.10 -4.37 -8.83
CA LEU A 76 -7.27 -5.32 -8.07
C LEU A 76 -5.82 -4.87 -7.96
N MET A 77 -5.22 -5.14 -6.79
CA MET A 77 -3.76 -5.18 -6.65
C MET A 77 -3.20 -6.51 -7.16
N HIS A 78 -2.06 -6.44 -7.84
CA HIS A 78 -1.50 -7.63 -8.50
C HIS A 78 -0.39 -8.27 -7.68
N ASN A 79 0.59 -7.47 -7.23
CA ASN A 79 1.81 -8.02 -6.67
C ASN A 79 2.47 -7.13 -5.62
N LYS A 80 3.31 -7.74 -4.78
CA LYS A 80 4.17 -7.04 -3.82
C LYS A 80 5.53 -7.73 -3.72
N GLY A 81 6.54 -6.96 -3.37
CA GLY A 81 7.85 -7.50 -3.01
C GLY A 81 7.94 -7.88 -1.53
N GLU A 82 9.15 -8.30 -1.15
CA GLU A 82 9.57 -8.38 0.24
C GLU A 82 9.95 -7.00 0.78
N PHE A 83 9.84 -6.84 2.09
CA PHE A 83 10.31 -5.64 2.79
C PHE A 83 11.82 -5.66 2.93
N ASP A 84 12.46 -4.57 2.53
CA ASP A 84 13.89 -4.35 2.75
C ASP A 84 14.06 -3.29 3.85
N TYR A 85 15.12 -3.42 4.66
CA TYR A 85 15.52 -2.41 5.64
C TYR A 85 17.00 -2.07 5.55
N LEU A 86 17.33 -0.77 5.65
CA LEU A 86 18.70 -0.27 5.71
C LEU A 86 18.79 0.88 6.70
N GLY A 87 19.44 0.66 7.86
CA GLY A 87 19.52 1.65 8.92
C GLY A 87 18.13 2.08 9.41
N THR A 88 17.83 3.36 9.30
CA THR A 88 16.52 3.95 9.64
C THR A 88 15.50 3.87 8.50
N TRP A 89 15.85 3.28 7.36
CA TRP A 89 14.94 3.14 6.23
C TRP A 89 14.32 1.76 6.15
N GLY A 90 13.04 1.72 5.76
CA GLY A 90 12.34 0.55 5.26
C GLY A 90 11.73 0.87 3.89
N ARG A 91 11.62 -0.13 3.01
CA ARG A 91 10.93 0.02 1.73
C ARG A 91 10.27 -1.27 1.28
N CYS A 92 9.24 -1.13 0.47
CA CYS A 92 8.65 -2.25 -0.25
C CYS A 92 8.12 -1.79 -1.61
N TRP A 93 8.14 -2.71 -2.57
CA TRP A 93 7.64 -2.51 -3.92
C TRP A 93 6.25 -3.11 -4.06
N PHE A 94 5.37 -2.44 -4.81
CA PHE A 94 4.01 -2.86 -5.08
C PHE A 94 3.62 -2.64 -6.54
N ASP A 95 2.85 -3.57 -7.07
CA ASP A 95 2.01 -3.39 -8.26
C ASP A 95 0.55 -3.29 -7.78
N LEU A 96 0.06 -2.06 -7.73
CA LEU A 96 -1.30 -1.73 -7.33
C LEU A 96 -2.35 -2.15 -8.37
N GLY A 97 -1.92 -2.54 -9.57
CA GLY A 97 -2.79 -2.93 -10.67
C GLY A 97 -3.81 -1.84 -10.98
N THR A 98 -5.08 -2.20 -10.90
CA THR A 98 -6.22 -1.32 -11.16
C THR A 98 -6.89 -0.79 -9.89
N SER A 99 -6.33 -1.06 -8.70
CA SER A 99 -6.87 -0.59 -7.42
C SER A 99 -7.05 0.93 -7.39
N ASP A 100 -8.18 1.40 -6.84
CA ASP A 100 -8.45 2.84 -6.76
C ASP A 100 -7.62 3.55 -5.68
N ALA A 101 -7.53 4.88 -5.82
CA ALA A 101 -6.73 5.75 -4.97
C ALA A 101 -7.08 5.68 -3.47
N ILE A 102 -8.31 5.25 -3.11
CA ILE A 102 -8.72 5.05 -1.72
C ILE A 102 -7.80 4.10 -0.96
N ALA A 103 -7.18 3.15 -1.67
CA ALA A 103 -6.18 2.26 -1.10
C ALA A 103 -5.04 3.04 -0.43
N LEU A 104 -4.56 4.13 -1.06
CA LEU A 104 -3.46 4.93 -0.53
C LEU A 104 -3.89 5.74 0.69
N ASP A 105 -5.11 6.31 0.68
CA ASP A 105 -5.64 7.02 1.84
C ASP A 105 -5.76 6.11 3.06
N ILE A 106 -6.30 4.89 2.87
CA ILE A 106 -6.41 3.88 3.94
C ILE A 106 -5.03 3.52 4.49
N LEU A 107 -4.05 3.29 3.62
CA LEU A 107 -2.68 2.99 4.04
C LEU A 107 -2.05 4.14 4.83
N ILE A 108 -2.14 5.38 4.33
CA ILE A 108 -1.58 6.57 4.98
C ILE A 108 -2.18 6.75 6.38
N ASN A 109 -3.50 6.64 6.50
CA ASN A 109 -4.19 6.77 7.79
C ASN A 109 -3.78 5.68 8.77
N SER A 110 -3.63 4.45 8.28
CA SER A 110 -3.20 3.29 9.08
C SER A 110 -1.76 3.48 9.58
N LEU A 111 -0.85 3.94 8.71
CA LEU A 111 0.54 4.23 9.06
C LEU A 111 0.65 5.42 10.02
N GLN A 112 -0.23 6.42 9.91
CA GLN A 112 -0.27 7.53 10.85
C GLN A 112 -0.62 7.04 12.27
N GLN A 113 -1.57 6.11 12.40
CA GLN A 113 -1.91 5.55 13.70
C GLN A 113 -0.82 4.60 14.21
N LEU A 114 -0.27 3.74 13.34
CA LEU A 114 0.89 2.91 13.64
C LEU A 114 2.05 3.76 14.20
N SER A 115 2.28 4.91 13.57
CA SER A 115 3.37 5.81 13.93
C SER A 115 3.24 6.42 15.33
N LYS A 116 2.01 6.57 15.83
CA LYS A 116 1.76 7.15 17.15
C LYS A 116 1.97 6.15 18.28
N GLU A 117 1.64 4.89 18.03
CA GLU A 117 1.48 3.89 19.09
C GLU A 117 2.60 2.85 19.11
N TYR A 118 3.23 2.55 17.97
CA TYR A 118 4.11 1.39 17.84
C TYR A 118 5.53 1.72 17.36
N VAL A 119 5.68 2.51 16.29
CA VAL A 119 6.99 2.80 15.69
C VAL A 119 7.01 4.18 15.04
N HIS A 120 7.88 5.08 15.48
CA HIS A 120 7.86 6.45 14.97
C HIS A 120 8.37 6.54 13.52
N ILE A 121 7.48 6.93 12.59
CA ILE A 121 7.77 7.16 11.18
C ILE A 121 7.92 8.66 10.95
N GLU A 122 9.14 9.12 10.64
CA GLU A 122 9.44 10.53 10.36
C GLU A 122 9.00 10.94 8.95
N ARG A 123 9.29 10.09 7.95
CA ARG A 123 8.94 10.35 6.56
C ARG A 123 8.30 9.12 5.92
N LEU A 124 7.23 9.36 5.18
CA LEU A 124 6.60 8.40 4.26
C LEU A 124 6.71 8.97 2.85
N LEU A 125 7.35 8.23 1.96
CA LEU A 125 7.49 8.57 0.54
C LEU A 125 6.70 7.59 -0.32
N ILE A 126 5.90 8.09 -1.24
CA ILE A 126 5.09 7.29 -2.15
C ILE A 126 5.55 7.57 -3.58
N GLY A 127 6.13 6.56 -4.22
CA GLY A 127 6.71 6.62 -5.56
C GLY A 127 8.16 7.10 -5.61
N GLY A 128 8.70 7.08 -6.83
CA GLY A 128 10.04 7.51 -7.17
C GLY A 128 11.16 6.69 -6.53
N GLN A 129 12.39 7.12 -6.80
CA GLN A 129 13.58 6.61 -6.14
C GLN A 129 13.87 7.37 -4.85
N ASN A 130 14.58 6.74 -3.91
CA ASN A 130 15.15 7.43 -2.77
C ASN A 130 16.63 7.74 -3.00
N GLU A 131 17.00 9.01 -2.98
CA GLU A 131 18.40 9.45 -3.13
C GLU A 131 19.28 8.92 -1.99
N ASP A 132 18.71 8.82 -0.78
CA ASP A 132 19.41 8.31 0.42
C ASP A 132 19.63 6.78 0.36
N TRP A 133 18.83 6.07 -0.44
CA TRP A 133 18.92 4.62 -0.60
C TRP A 133 18.42 4.17 -1.98
N SER A 134 19.36 4.08 -2.94
CA SER A 134 19.03 3.70 -4.31
C SER A 134 18.45 2.29 -4.43
N ILE A 135 17.61 2.09 -5.44
CA ILE A 135 17.17 0.77 -5.87
C ILE A 135 18.28 0.25 -6.80
N GLU A 136 19.32 -0.39 -6.27
CA GLU A 136 20.33 -1.00 -7.16
C GLU A 136 19.64 -1.96 -8.16
N GLU A 137 20.11 -1.97 -9.42
CA GLU A 137 19.51 -2.65 -10.58
C GLU A 137 19.37 -4.19 -10.46
N HIS A 138 19.70 -4.78 -9.31
CA HIS A 138 19.72 -6.24 -9.07
C HIS A 138 18.36 -6.95 -9.17
N ARG A 139 17.25 -6.22 -9.35
CA ARG A 139 15.95 -6.83 -9.68
C ARG A 139 15.69 -6.98 -11.18
N GLN A 140 16.40 -6.27 -12.08
CA GLN A 140 16.15 -6.43 -13.52
C GLN A 140 16.63 -7.79 -14.07
N SER A 141 17.66 -8.41 -13.48
CA SER A 141 18.20 -9.69 -13.95
C SER A 141 17.28 -10.88 -13.71
N LEU A 142 16.50 -10.88 -12.61
CA LEU A 142 15.61 -12.00 -12.28
C LEU A 142 14.34 -12.07 -13.15
N PHE A 143 13.93 -10.97 -13.78
CA PHE A 143 12.78 -10.94 -14.69
C PHE A 143 13.11 -11.41 -16.11
N TYR A 144 14.39 -11.36 -16.52
CA TYR A 144 14.82 -11.78 -17.87
C TYR A 144 15.27 -13.24 -17.97
N GLU A 145 15.60 -13.91 -16.86
CA GLU A 145 16.00 -15.33 -16.86
C GLU A 145 14.81 -16.31 -16.79
N GLY A 146 13.57 -15.80 -16.73
CA GLY A 146 12.34 -16.60 -16.62
C GLY A 146 11.51 -16.72 -17.90
N GLN A 147 12.02 -16.31 -19.07
CA GLN A 147 11.35 -16.47 -20.38
C GLN A 147 11.89 -17.66 -21.18
#